data_AF-A0A1L3Q029-F1
#
_entry.id   AF-A0A1L3Q029-F1
#
_cell.length_a   1.000
_cell.length_b   1.000
_cell.length_c   1.000
_cell.angle_alpha   90.00
_cell.angle_beta   90.00
_cell.angle_gamma   90.00
#
_symmetry.space_group_name_H-M   'P 1'
#
loop_
_entity.id
_entity.type
_entity.pdbx_description
1 polymer ?
#
loop_
_entity_poly.entity_id
_entity_poly.type
_entity_poly.pdbx_seq_one_letter_code
_entity_poly.pdbx_strand_id
1 'polypeptide(L)'
;MIQNEADFEEEVVQYLNKNGKMRREQLIKVLIEAHTQTNEKGDKFVDGGYSKPTINRKLGDMLGSGKIIRLNYHQLKNYGFSEDDGRATYLFTEEGLRLKTHIDEVLKLLASDDEIDKQIALKELNRYSEIYSFDETQLDLIVQNLASKNAELTNKFLTTLKNYIINRGKEPTDKKALLNALKIVLEKHGEPAGKNKVTREVAILLLSHYKDEYVLDQLIKDANALDNPLEVEEDYAHDPSMIADIIIKNPSRLFEAERQLTKEGKYDASQFISNIRGRCMRAFRMNDAEKAEIQKKLEEEL
;
A
#
# COMPACT_ATOMS: atom_id res chain seq x y z
N MET A 1 -1.18 -10.38 40.51
CA MET A 1 -2.10 -10.93 39.49
C MET A 1 -2.72 -9.87 38.57
N ILE A 2 -2.26 -8.60 38.60
CA ILE A 2 -2.86 -7.46 37.87
C ILE A 2 -2.13 -7.13 36.55
N GLN A 3 -0.92 -7.68 36.35
CA GLN A 3 -0.05 -7.34 35.21
C GLN A 3 -0.64 -7.81 33.86
N ASN A 4 -1.25 -9.00 33.80
CA ASN A 4 -1.65 -9.65 32.54
C ASN A 4 -3.00 -9.16 31.95
N GLU A 5 -3.70 -8.25 32.63
CA GLU A 5 -4.99 -7.70 32.18
C GLU A 5 -4.84 -6.28 31.62
N ALA A 6 -4.03 -5.44 32.27
CA ALA A 6 -3.63 -4.14 31.74
C ALA A 6 -2.90 -4.28 30.39
N ASP A 7 -2.00 -5.26 30.27
CA ASP A 7 -1.24 -5.51 29.03
C ASP A 7 -2.16 -5.89 27.85
N PHE A 8 -3.21 -6.69 28.08
CA PHE A 8 -4.17 -7.07 27.04
C PHE A 8 -5.03 -5.88 26.58
N GLU A 9 -5.55 -5.11 27.53
CA GLU A 9 -6.40 -3.96 27.20
C GLU A 9 -5.62 -2.90 26.43
N GLU A 10 -4.39 -2.61 26.86
CA GLU A 10 -3.49 -1.70 26.18
C GLU A 10 -3.18 -2.18 24.76
N GLU A 11 -2.86 -3.46 24.58
CA GLU A 11 -2.63 -4.06 23.26
C GLU A 11 -3.85 -3.88 22.35
N VAL A 12 -5.06 -4.17 22.83
CA VAL A 12 -6.29 -4.02 22.05
C VAL A 12 -6.51 -2.55 21.66
N VAL A 13 -6.33 -1.61 22.60
CA VAL A 13 -6.50 -0.17 22.34
C VAL A 13 -5.49 0.31 21.31
N GLN A 14 -4.20 0.00 21.49
CA GLN A 14 -3.15 0.36 20.54
C GLN A 14 -3.42 -0.24 19.16
N TYR A 15 -3.85 -1.50 19.11
CA TYR A 15 -4.17 -2.17 17.86
C TYR A 15 -5.36 -1.53 17.15
N LEU A 16 -6.44 -1.19 17.86
CA LEU A 16 -7.62 -0.52 17.29
C LEU A 16 -7.32 0.92 16.86
N ASN A 17 -6.54 1.68 17.63
CA ASN A 17 -6.10 3.02 17.25
C ASN A 17 -5.27 2.98 15.95
N LYS A 18 -4.31 2.04 15.89
CA LYS A 18 -3.41 1.91 14.75
C LYS A 18 -4.09 1.35 13.51
N ASN A 19 -5.05 0.43 13.62
CA ASN A 19 -5.63 -0.24 12.45
C ASN A 19 -7.03 0.30 12.06
N GLY A 20 -7.70 1.00 12.97
CA GLY A 20 -9.01 1.60 12.76
C GLY A 20 -10.16 0.59 12.85
N LYS A 21 -11.02 0.60 11.83
CA LYS A 21 -12.26 -0.19 11.73
C LYS A 21 -11.97 -1.70 11.74
N MET A 22 -12.36 -2.43 12.79
CA MET A 22 -12.10 -3.87 12.94
C MET A 22 -13.34 -4.68 13.37
N ARG A 23 -13.66 -5.79 12.69
CA ARG A 23 -14.72 -6.70 13.18
C ARG A 23 -14.19 -7.51 14.36
N ARG A 24 -15.07 -7.85 15.30
CA ARG A 24 -14.71 -8.61 16.51
C ARG A 24 -13.98 -9.93 16.22
N GLU A 25 -14.50 -10.74 15.30
CA GLU A 25 -13.87 -12.02 14.94
C GLU A 25 -12.50 -11.83 14.25
N GLN A 26 -12.33 -10.75 13.48
CA GLN A 26 -11.04 -10.42 12.88
C GLN A 26 -10.02 -10.03 13.95
N LEU A 27 -10.40 -9.16 14.90
CA LEU A 27 -9.55 -8.79 16.03
C LEU A 27 -9.13 -10.03 16.83
N ILE A 28 -10.07 -10.91 17.15
CA ILE A 28 -9.78 -12.16 17.86
C ILE A 28 -8.76 -13.01 17.09
N LYS A 29 -8.94 -13.15 15.77
CA LYS A 29 -8.02 -13.92 14.93
C LYS A 29 -6.61 -13.34 14.97
N VAL A 30 -6.49 -12.01 14.82
CA VAL A 30 -5.18 -11.34 14.85
C VAL A 30 -4.50 -11.51 16.21
N LEU A 31 -5.23 -11.33 17.31
CA LEU A 31 -4.68 -11.51 18.66
C LEU A 31 -4.25 -12.97 18.91
N ILE A 32 -5.00 -13.95 18.42
CA ILE A 32 -4.59 -15.36 18.51
C ILE A 32 -3.30 -15.59 17.70
N GLU A 33 -3.24 -15.09 16.47
CA GLU A 33 -2.09 -15.28 15.59
C GLU A 33 -0.83 -14.62 16.15
N ALA A 34 -0.93 -13.41 16.68
CA ALA A 34 0.19 -12.69 17.31
C ALA A 34 0.75 -13.41 18.55
N HIS A 35 -0.10 -14.16 19.26
CA HIS A 35 0.26 -14.90 20.47
C HIS A 35 0.33 -16.41 20.26
N THR A 36 0.45 -16.86 19.00
CA THR A 36 0.71 -18.26 18.65
C THR A 36 2.21 -18.51 18.55
N GLN A 37 2.71 -19.43 19.37
CA GLN A 37 4.10 -19.86 19.38
C GLN A 37 4.24 -21.25 18.77
N THR A 38 5.42 -21.55 18.22
CA THR A 38 5.76 -22.89 17.70
C THR A 38 6.78 -23.52 18.63
N ASN A 39 6.51 -24.72 19.15
CA ASN A 39 7.46 -25.44 19.99
C ASN A 39 8.60 -26.08 19.16
N GLU A 40 9.60 -26.66 19.83
CA GLU A 40 10.74 -27.34 19.19
C GLU A 40 10.34 -28.50 18.26
N LYS A 41 9.13 -29.04 18.41
CA LYS A 41 8.58 -30.13 17.58
C LYS A 41 7.77 -29.63 16.39
N GLY A 42 7.61 -28.32 16.23
CA GLY A 42 6.79 -27.71 15.19
C GLY A 42 5.30 -27.58 15.52
N ASP A 43 4.87 -27.92 16.76
CA ASP A 43 3.47 -27.76 17.16
C ASP A 43 3.18 -26.31 17.53
N LYS A 44 2.07 -25.79 17.03
CA LYS A 44 1.56 -24.46 17.37
C LYS A 44 0.73 -24.50 18.64
N PHE A 45 1.01 -23.60 19.57
CA PHE A 45 0.21 -23.38 20.77
C PHE A 45 -0.03 -21.89 21.00
N VAL A 46 -1.18 -21.55 21.57
CA VAL A 46 -1.56 -20.17 21.88
C VAL A 46 -1.30 -19.92 23.35
N ASP A 47 -0.76 -18.75 23.71
CA ASP A 47 -0.58 -18.37 25.10
C ASP A 47 -1.91 -18.46 25.89
N GLY A 48 -1.84 -18.90 27.15
CA GLY A 48 -3.00 -19.17 27.99
C GLY A 48 -3.91 -17.95 28.21
N GLY A 49 -3.39 -16.74 28.01
CA GLY A 49 -4.11 -15.47 28.04
C GLY A 49 -4.92 -15.14 26.77
N TYR A 50 -4.66 -15.83 25.66
CA TYR A 50 -5.11 -15.46 24.31
C TYR A 50 -5.95 -16.54 23.62
N SER A 51 -6.51 -17.49 24.38
CA SER A 51 -7.52 -18.39 23.82
C SER A 51 -8.78 -17.63 23.38
N LYS A 52 -9.47 -18.12 22.34
CA LYS A 52 -10.71 -17.49 21.82
C LYS A 52 -11.77 -17.20 22.91
N PRO A 53 -12.06 -18.10 23.87
CA PRO A 53 -12.99 -17.81 24.97
C PRO A 53 -12.48 -16.68 25.89
N THR A 54 -11.18 -16.69 26.23
CA THR A 54 -10.57 -15.66 27.07
C THR A 54 -10.63 -14.28 26.43
N ILE A 55 -10.22 -14.17 25.16
CA ILE A 55 -10.28 -12.92 24.39
C ILE A 55 -11.73 -12.42 24.32
N ASN A 56 -12.69 -13.31 24.04
CA ASN A 56 -14.10 -12.93 23.98
C ASN A 56 -14.61 -12.36 25.30
N ARG A 57 -14.26 -12.98 26.43
CA ARG A 57 -14.63 -12.47 27.76
C ARG A 57 -14.04 -11.07 27.97
N LYS A 58 -12.73 -10.91 27.81
CA LYS A 58 -12.02 -9.63 27.99
C LYS A 58 -12.57 -8.53 27.07
N LEU A 59 -12.82 -8.81 25.79
CA LEU A 59 -13.46 -7.85 24.87
C LEU A 59 -14.90 -7.49 25.29
N GLY A 60 -15.62 -8.41 25.93
CA GLY A 60 -16.92 -8.14 26.54
C GLY A 60 -16.81 -7.14 27.71
N ASP A 61 -15.82 -7.34 28.57
CA ASP A 61 -15.54 -6.48 29.73
C ASP A 61 -15.08 -5.07 29.27
N MET A 62 -14.25 -4.98 28.22
CA MET A 62 -13.85 -3.71 27.61
C MET A 62 -15.03 -2.95 26.97
N LEU A 63 -15.98 -3.66 26.34
CA LEU A 63 -17.22 -3.07 25.84
C LEU A 63 -18.12 -2.58 26.99
N GLY A 64 -18.24 -3.37 28.06
CA GLY A 64 -19.05 -3.03 29.23
C GLY A 64 -18.53 -1.82 30.00
N SER A 65 -17.20 -1.65 30.03
CA SER A 65 -16.53 -0.51 30.67
C SER A 65 -16.40 0.72 29.76
N GLY A 66 -16.71 0.60 28.47
CA GLY A 66 -16.61 1.70 27.49
C GLY A 66 -15.19 1.98 26.97
N LYS A 67 -14.18 1.17 27.33
CA LYS A 67 -12.81 1.28 26.79
C LYS A 67 -12.77 1.07 25.27
N ILE A 68 -13.65 0.20 24.78
CA ILE A 68 -13.95 0.07 23.36
C ILE A 68 -15.46 0.22 23.17
N ILE A 69 -15.83 0.65 21.98
CA ILE A 69 -17.21 0.86 21.56
C ILE A 69 -17.49 0.05 20.31
N ARG A 70 -18.76 -0.34 20.16
CA ARG A 70 -19.24 -1.07 18.99
C ARG A 70 -20.17 -0.16 18.21
N LEU A 71 -19.81 0.13 16.96
CA LEU A 71 -20.67 0.86 16.03
C LEU A 71 -21.32 -0.11 15.06
N ASN A 72 -22.62 0.06 14.84
CA ASN A 72 -23.37 -0.64 13.80
C ASN A 72 -23.33 0.10 12.45
N TYR A 73 -23.81 -0.56 11.39
CA TYR A 73 -23.95 0.00 10.05
C TYR A 73 -24.43 1.46 9.99
N HIS A 74 -25.49 1.81 10.74
CA HIS A 74 -26.05 3.16 10.71
C HIS A 74 -25.14 4.18 11.40
N GLN A 75 -24.49 3.78 12.50
CA GLN A 75 -23.59 4.65 13.27
C GLN A 75 -22.27 4.90 12.53
N LEU A 76 -21.79 3.94 11.73
CA LEU A 76 -20.58 4.08 10.93
C LEU A 76 -20.63 5.29 9.98
N LYS A 77 -21.81 5.58 9.42
CA LYS A 77 -22.01 6.73 8.51
C LYS A 77 -21.74 8.07 9.18
N ASN A 78 -21.98 8.18 10.50
CA ASN A 78 -21.71 9.42 11.24
C ASN A 78 -20.22 9.75 11.30
N TYR A 79 -19.35 8.76 11.09
CA TYR A 79 -17.91 8.90 11.04
C TYR A 79 -17.36 8.79 9.61
N GLY A 80 -18.21 8.83 8.58
CA GLY A 80 -17.77 8.78 7.18
C GLY A 80 -17.30 7.42 6.69
N PHE A 81 -17.53 6.33 7.44
CA PHE A 81 -17.20 4.99 6.96
C PHE A 81 -18.27 4.48 5.97
N SER A 82 -17.81 4.00 4.81
CA SER A 82 -18.65 3.23 3.90
C SER A 82 -18.71 1.76 4.33
N GLU A 83 -19.91 1.19 4.29
CA GLU A 83 -20.21 -0.21 4.55
C GLU A 83 -21.46 -0.57 3.76
N ASP A 84 -21.46 -1.75 3.15
CA ASP A 84 -22.59 -2.27 2.35
C ASP A 84 -23.37 -3.33 3.13
N ASP A 85 -22.70 -4.04 4.04
CA ASP A 85 -23.32 -5.03 4.91
C ASP A 85 -24.10 -4.35 6.04
N GLY A 86 -25.42 -4.26 5.86
CA GLY A 86 -26.36 -3.69 6.84
C GLY A 86 -26.34 -4.34 8.23
N ARG A 87 -25.68 -5.51 8.39
CA ARG A 87 -25.51 -6.22 9.66
C ARG A 87 -24.13 -6.05 10.25
N ALA A 88 -23.23 -5.33 9.57
CA ALA A 88 -21.87 -5.18 10.03
C ALA A 88 -21.79 -4.38 11.33
N THR A 89 -20.89 -4.83 12.20
CA THR A 89 -20.54 -4.12 13.43
C THR A 89 -19.02 -4.13 13.60
N TYR A 90 -18.49 -2.99 14.01
CA TYR A 90 -17.05 -2.79 14.16
C TYR A 90 -16.72 -2.24 15.55
N LEU A 91 -15.52 -2.57 16.01
CA LEU A 91 -14.96 -2.12 17.26
C LEU A 91 -14.07 -0.91 17.01
N PHE A 92 -14.16 0.06 17.91
CA PHE A 92 -13.35 1.27 17.93
C PHE A 92 -13.01 1.64 19.37
N THR A 93 -12.07 2.55 19.53
CA THR A 93 -11.88 3.34 20.75
C THR A 93 -12.49 4.73 20.54
N GLU A 94 -12.82 5.43 21.63
CA GLU A 94 -13.27 6.82 21.53
C GLU A 94 -12.16 7.73 20.96
N GLU A 95 -10.92 7.52 21.39
CA GLU A 95 -9.75 8.24 20.89
C GLU A 95 -9.54 8.03 19.39
N GLY A 96 -9.63 6.79 18.90
CA GLY A 96 -9.48 6.47 17.48
C GLY A 96 -10.55 7.15 16.62
N LEU A 97 -11.79 7.28 17.10
CA LEU A 97 -12.84 8.04 16.40
C LEU A 97 -12.59 9.54 16.41
N ARG A 98 -12.06 10.09 17.51
CA ARG A 98 -11.66 11.50 17.58
C ARG A 98 -10.51 11.80 16.61
N LEU A 99 -9.50 10.92 16.57
CA LEU A 99 -8.40 11.01 15.61
C LEU A 99 -8.90 10.93 14.18
N LYS A 100 -9.80 9.97 13.87
CA LYS A 100 -10.42 9.89 12.55
C LYS A 100 -11.09 11.20 12.15
N THR A 101 -11.90 11.78 13.03
CA THR A 101 -12.61 13.04 12.77
C THR A 101 -11.64 14.17 12.46
N HIS A 102 -10.56 14.30 13.25
CA HIS A 102 -9.49 15.27 12.99
C HIS A 102 -8.82 15.04 11.64
N ILE A 103 -8.47 13.79 11.32
CA ILE A 103 -7.82 13.44 10.05
C ILE A 103 -8.74 13.71 8.86
N ASP A 104 -10.05 13.43 8.98
CA ASP A 104 -11.03 13.77 7.95
C ASP A 104 -11.11 15.30 7.73
N GLU A 105 -11.01 16.10 8.80
CA GLU A 105 -10.96 17.56 8.69
C GLU A 105 -9.67 18.04 8.01
N VAL A 106 -8.52 17.47 8.37
CA VAL A 106 -7.23 17.78 7.73
C VAL A 106 -7.24 17.38 6.25
N LEU A 107 -7.80 16.23 5.90
CA LEU A 107 -7.88 15.77 4.51
C LEU A 107 -8.76 16.66 3.63
N LYS A 108 -9.76 17.36 4.19
CA LYS A 108 -10.55 18.35 3.42
C LYS A 108 -9.67 19.47 2.88
N LEU A 109 -8.56 19.82 3.54
CA LEU A 109 -7.62 20.82 3.04
C LEU A 109 -6.93 20.37 1.74
N LEU A 110 -6.87 19.06 1.47
CA LEU A 110 -6.34 18.57 0.20
C LEU A 110 -7.21 18.94 -1.00
N ALA A 111 -8.50 19.18 -0.78
CA ALA A 111 -9.41 19.65 -1.83
C ALA A 111 -9.24 21.15 -2.14
N SER A 112 -8.48 21.91 -1.34
CA SER A 112 -8.17 23.30 -1.65
C SER A 112 -7.29 23.41 -2.91
N ASP A 113 -7.31 24.56 -3.57
CA ASP A 113 -6.36 24.88 -4.65
C ASP A 113 -5.04 25.47 -4.12
N ASP A 114 -4.92 25.68 -2.80
CA ASP A 114 -3.74 26.26 -2.16
C ASP A 114 -2.69 25.17 -1.85
N GLU A 115 -1.52 25.28 -2.46
CA GLU A 115 -0.42 24.34 -2.23
C GLU A 115 0.12 24.40 -0.78
N ILE A 116 0.05 25.55 -0.12
CA ILE A 116 0.48 25.72 1.27
C ILE A 116 -0.43 24.90 2.19
N ASP A 117 -1.74 24.99 2.00
CA ASP A 117 -2.72 24.19 2.76
C ASP A 117 -2.50 22.70 2.55
N LYS A 118 -2.21 22.25 1.32
CA LYS A 118 -1.86 20.85 1.05
C LYS A 118 -0.59 20.40 1.76
N GLN A 119 0.44 21.25 1.79
CA GLN A 119 1.69 20.96 2.49
C GLN A 119 1.49 20.88 4.01
N ILE A 120 0.73 21.81 4.58
CA ILE A 120 0.39 21.82 6.01
C ILE A 120 -0.42 20.58 6.36
N ALA A 121 -1.42 20.24 5.54
CA ALA A 121 -2.23 19.04 5.72
C ALA A 121 -1.36 17.78 5.72
N LEU A 122 -0.49 17.58 4.72
CA LEU A 122 0.43 16.44 4.68
C LEU A 122 1.36 16.39 5.90
N LYS A 123 1.87 17.53 6.35
CA LYS A 123 2.72 17.59 7.55
C LYS A 123 1.94 17.14 8.78
N GLU A 124 0.70 17.59 8.92
CA GLU A 124 -0.17 17.16 10.02
C GLU A 124 -0.46 15.67 9.94
N LEU A 125 -0.87 15.16 8.78
CA LEU A 125 -1.12 13.74 8.53
C LEU A 125 0.09 12.85 8.89
N ASN A 126 1.30 13.28 8.54
CA ASN A 126 2.51 12.54 8.86
C ASN A 126 2.77 12.43 10.38
N ARG A 127 2.39 13.43 11.18
CA ARG A 127 2.52 13.37 12.65
C ARG A 127 1.69 12.26 13.28
N TYR A 128 0.56 11.91 12.67
CA TYR A 128 -0.33 10.86 13.17
C TYR A 128 -0.08 9.50 12.52
N SER A 129 0.87 9.39 11.59
CA SER A 129 1.07 8.18 10.77
C SER A 129 1.44 6.92 11.56
N GLU A 130 1.99 7.08 12.77
CA GLU A 130 2.35 5.99 13.69
C GLU A 130 1.15 5.50 14.52
N ILE A 131 0.22 6.39 14.85
CA ILE A 131 -0.89 6.13 15.79
C ILE A 131 -2.27 6.05 15.10
N TYR A 132 -2.35 6.43 13.83
CA TYR A 132 -3.54 6.38 13.01
C TYR A 132 -3.21 5.78 11.63
N SER A 133 -4.13 4.96 11.12
CA SER A 133 -4.04 4.39 9.78
C SER A 133 -5.26 4.76 8.99
N PHE A 134 -5.04 5.35 7.82
CA PHE A 134 -6.08 5.74 6.90
C PHE A 134 -7.01 4.57 6.57
N ASP A 135 -8.29 4.89 6.45
CA ASP A 135 -9.28 4.01 5.83
C ASP A 135 -9.26 4.14 4.30
N GLU A 136 -9.98 3.25 3.62
CA GLU A 136 -9.98 3.16 2.16
C GLU A 136 -10.48 4.46 1.50
N THR A 137 -11.45 5.15 2.11
CA THR A 137 -12.00 6.41 1.59
C THR A 137 -11.06 7.59 1.80
N GLN A 138 -10.29 7.59 2.88
CA GLN A 138 -9.24 8.57 3.11
C GLN A 138 -8.10 8.41 2.10
N LEU A 139 -7.77 7.17 1.71
CA LEU A 139 -6.83 6.92 0.62
C LEU A 139 -7.35 7.43 -0.74
N ASP A 140 -8.66 7.32 -1.00
CA ASP A 140 -9.27 7.88 -2.22
C ASP A 140 -9.05 9.41 -2.32
N LEU A 141 -9.07 10.14 -1.19
CA LEU A 141 -8.76 11.58 -1.16
C LEU A 141 -7.30 11.89 -1.50
N ILE A 142 -6.37 11.02 -1.10
CA ILE A 142 -4.96 11.12 -1.49
C ILE A 142 -4.80 10.88 -3.00
N VAL A 143 -5.51 9.89 -3.54
CA VAL A 143 -5.49 9.57 -4.98
C VAL A 143 -5.92 10.76 -5.83
N GLN A 144 -6.96 11.49 -5.42
CA GLN A 144 -7.45 12.67 -6.14
C GLN A 144 -6.39 13.79 -6.26
N ASN A 145 -5.38 13.79 -5.39
CA ASN A 145 -4.32 14.80 -5.36
C ASN A 145 -3.04 14.41 -6.11
N LEU A 146 -2.97 13.18 -6.67
CA LEU A 146 -1.83 12.73 -7.47
C LEU A 146 -1.62 13.55 -8.74
N ALA A 147 -2.68 14.16 -9.27
CA ALA A 147 -2.59 15.01 -10.47
C ALA A 147 -2.13 16.45 -10.19
N SER A 148 -1.64 16.74 -8.96
CA SER A 148 -1.12 18.04 -8.55
C SER A 148 -0.07 18.58 -9.51
N LYS A 149 -0.02 19.91 -9.66
CA LYS A 149 1.02 20.60 -10.45
C LYS A 149 2.37 20.60 -9.75
N ASN A 150 2.36 20.46 -8.43
CA ASN A 150 3.56 20.45 -7.61
C ASN A 150 4.13 19.02 -7.52
N ALA A 151 5.24 18.78 -8.21
CA ALA A 151 5.89 17.47 -8.26
C ALA A 151 6.33 16.95 -6.89
N GLU A 152 6.75 17.83 -5.97
CA GLU A 152 7.13 17.43 -4.62
C GLU A 152 5.93 16.92 -3.82
N LEU A 153 4.78 17.59 -3.94
CA LEU A 153 3.53 17.13 -3.35
C LEU A 153 3.08 15.80 -3.96
N THR A 154 3.12 15.66 -5.28
CA THR A 154 2.81 14.40 -5.97
C THR A 154 3.67 13.25 -5.45
N ASN A 155 4.98 13.48 -5.29
CA ASN A 155 5.90 12.48 -4.75
C ASN A 155 5.52 12.04 -3.32
N LYS A 156 5.17 13.00 -2.46
CA LYS A 156 4.74 12.73 -1.07
C LYS A 156 3.44 11.92 -1.03
N PHE A 157 2.46 12.26 -1.86
CA PHE A 157 1.22 11.50 -1.99
C PHE A 157 1.47 10.08 -2.49
N LEU A 158 2.31 9.89 -3.52
CA LEU A 158 2.68 8.57 -4.04
C LEU A 158 3.38 7.71 -2.99
N THR A 159 4.33 8.29 -2.25
CA THR A 159 5.07 7.57 -1.21
C THR A 159 4.12 7.13 -0.09
N THR A 160 3.16 8.00 0.27
CA THR A 160 2.10 7.67 1.22
C THR A 160 1.29 6.48 0.71
N LEU A 161 0.81 6.52 -0.54
CA LEU A 161 0.04 5.43 -1.14
C LEU A 161 0.85 4.12 -1.23
N LYS A 162 2.13 4.18 -1.63
CA LYS A 162 3.04 3.02 -1.62
C LYS A 162 3.08 2.37 -0.25
N ASN A 163 3.30 3.14 0.80
CA ASN A 163 3.37 2.60 2.15
C ASN A 163 2.06 1.93 2.58
N TYR A 164 0.90 2.54 2.25
CA TYR A 164 -0.39 1.95 2.60
C TYR A 164 -0.72 0.68 1.80
N ILE A 165 -0.52 0.70 0.48
CA ILE A 165 -0.86 -0.41 -0.41
C ILE A 165 0.10 -1.58 -0.23
N ILE A 166 1.41 -1.31 -0.33
CA ILE A 166 2.44 -2.36 -0.31
C ILE A 166 2.72 -2.83 1.11
N ASN A 167 3.01 -1.91 2.03
CA ASN A 167 3.52 -2.28 3.36
C ASN A 167 2.39 -2.58 4.35
N ARG A 168 1.25 -1.88 4.24
CA ARG A 168 0.11 -2.03 5.17
C ARG A 168 -1.05 -2.87 4.60
N GLY A 169 -1.01 -3.25 3.32
CA GLY A 169 -2.06 -4.03 2.67
C GLY A 169 -3.42 -3.33 2.65
N LYS A 170 -3.45 -1.99 2.70
CA LYS A 170 -4.66 -1.17 2.65
C LYS A 170 -4.77 -0.45 1.31
N GLU A 171 -5.88 -0.66 0.63
CA GLU A 171 -6.10 -0.15 -0.72
C GLU A 171 -7.20 0.91 -0.75
N PRO A 172 -7.14 1.89 -1.67
CA PRO A 172 -8.27 2.79 -1.93
C PRO A 172 -9.50 2.03 -2.44
N THR A 173 -10.69 2.58 -2.20
CA THR A 173 -11.95 1.97 -2.66
C THR A 173 -12.04 2.01 -4.18
N ASP A 174 -11.62 3.13 -4.79
CA ASP A 174 -11.65 3.30 -6.24
C ASP A 174 -10.29 3.00 -6.89
N LYS A 175 -10.04 1.69 -7.08
CA LYS A 175 -8.83 1.22 -7.77
C LYS A 175 -8.70 1.79 -9.18
N LYS A 176 -9.81 2.01 -9.89
CA LYS A 176 -9.79 2.54 -11.25
C LYS A 176 -9.31 3.99 -11.28
N ALA A 177 -9.76 4.81 -10.32
CA ALA A 177 -9.27 6.17 -10.15
C ALA A 177 -7.78 6.19 -9.83
N LEU A 178 -7.30 5.30 -8.95
CA LEU A 178 -5.86 5.16 -8.66
C LEU A 178 -5.07 4.86 -9.94
N LEU A 179 -5.43 3.81 -10.69
CA LEU A 179 -4.70 3.41 -11.88
C LEU A 179 -4.65 4.51 -12.94
N ASN A 180 -5.77 5.23 -13.15
CA ASN A 180 -5.81 6.38 -14.05
C ASN A 180 -4.90 7.52 -13.57
N ALA A 181 -4.91 7.82 -12.27
CA ALA A 181 -4.06 8.86 -11.69
C ALA A 181 -2.57 8.52 -11.83
N LEU A 182 -2.17 7.26 -11.63
CA LEU A 182 -0.80 6.79 -11.83
C LEU A 182 -0.33 6.95 -13.28
N LYS A 183 -1.21 6.66 -14.26
CA LYS A 183 -0.91 6.88 -15.68
C LYS A 183 -0.67 8.36 -15.99
N ILE A 184 -1.51 9.24 -15.45
CA ILE A 184 -1.35 10.70 -15.58
C ILE A 184 -0.04 11.18 -14.93
N VAL A 185 0.34 10.62 -13.78
CA VAL A 185 1.63 10.92 -13.13
C VAL A 185 2.79 10.57 -14.07
N LEU A 186 2.78 9.39 -14.69
CA LEU A 186 3.84 8.98 -15.62
C LEU A 186 3.85 9.81 -16.91
N GLU A 187 2.69 10.28 -17.38
CA GLU A 187 2.64 11.21 -18.52
C GLU A 187 3.27 12.57 -18.19
N LYS A 188 3.04 13.11 -16.97
CA LYS A 188 3.52 14.43 -16.56
C LYS A 188 4.95 14.45 -16.02
N HIS A 189 5.35 13.36 -15.35
CA HIS A 189 6.61 13.30 -14.59
C HIS A 189 7.47 12.09 -14.98
N GLY A 190 7.19 11.46 -16.12
CA GLY A 190 7.89 10.26 -16.59
C GLY A 190 9.29 10.48 -17.15
N GLU A 191 9.84 11.70 -17.09
CA GLU A 191 11.21 11.97 -17.53
C GLU A 191 12.24 11.34 -16.56
N PRO A 192 13.25 10.60 -17.04
CA PRO A 192 14.22 9.85 -16.23
C PRO A 192 15.07 10.68 -15.28
N ALA A 193 15.38 11.92 -15.69
CA ALA A 193 16.48 12.67 -15.14
C ALA A 193 16.03 13.62 -14.02
N GLY A 194 16.74 13.59 -12.89
CA GLY A 194 16.64 14.60 -11.83
C GLY A 194 15.61 14.29 -10.74
N LYS A 195 14.87 15.31 -10.30
CA LYS A 195 14.08 15.29 -9.06
C LYS A 195 12.87 14.33 -9.06
N ASN A 196 12.51 13.76 -10.21
CA ASN A 196 11.27 12.97 -10.39
C ASN A 196 11.49 11.45 -10.44
N LYS A 197 12.73 10.95 -10.33
CA LYS A 197 13.03 9.51 -10.39
C LYS A 197 12.15 8.69 -9.44
N VAL A 198 12.07 9.11 -8.17
CA VAL A 198 11.26 8.43 -7.14
C VAL A 198 9.78 8.40 -7.50
N THR A 199 9.24 9.50 -8.02
CA THR A 199 7.82 9.59 -8.44
C THR A 199 7.50 8.57 -9.52
N ARG A 200 8.38 8.45 -10.51
CA ARG A 200 8.25 7.52 -11.62
C ARG A 200 8.38 6.06 -11.17
N GLU A 201 9.42 5.75 -10.41
CA GLU A 201 9.66 4.42 -9.84
C GLU A 201 8.46 3.95 -9.01
N VAL A 202 7.95 4.80 -8.10
CA VAL A 202 6.80 4.47 -7.27
C VAL A 202 5.52 4.27 -8.10
N ALA A 203 5.31 5.07 -9.15
CA ALA A 203 4.16 4.91 -10.02
C ALA A 203 4.21 3.59 -10.82
N ILE A 204 5.37 3.22 -11.36
CA ILE A 204 5.58 1.93 -12.06
C ILE A 204 5.38 0.77 -11.08
N LEU A 205 5.94 0.86 -9.88
CA LEU A 205 5.78 -0.16 -8.84
C LEU A 205 4.30 -0.39 -8.50
N LEU A 206 3.53 0.68 -8.27
CA LEU A 206 2.11 0.58 -7.95
C LEU A 206 1.30 0.02 -9.12
N LEU A 207 1.56 0.43 -10.36
CA LEU A 207 0.91 -0.17 -11.54
C LEU A 207 1.22 -1.67 -11.67
N SER A 208 2.47 -2.05 -11.38
CA SER A 208 2.93 -3.43 -11.41
C SER A 208 2.26 -4.29 -10.34
N HIS A 209 2.10 -3.77 -9.13
CA HIS A 209 1.36 -4.41 -8.04
C HIS A 209 -0.07 -4.79 -8.45
N TYR A 210 -0.76 -3.89 -9.17
CA TYR A 210 -2.11 -4.15 -9.70
C TYR A 210 -2.13 -4.89 -11.03
N LYS A 211 -0.97 -5.30 -11.56
CA LYS A 211 -0.83 -6.00 -12.85
C LYS A 211 -1.41 -5.22 -14.04
N ASP A 212 -1.34 -3.89 -13.99
CA ASP A 212 -1.84 -3.02 -15.06
C ASP A 212 -0.88 -3.06 -16.27
N GLU A 213 -1.40 -3.39 -17.46
CA GLU A 213 -0.59 -3.55 -18.67
C GLU A 213 0.04 -2.25 -19.17
N TYR A 214 -0.37 -1.09 -18.65
CA TYR A 214 0.26 0.20 -18.99
C TYR A 214 1.75 0.24 -18.65
N VAL A 215 2.24 -0.63 -17.75
CA VAL A 215 3.68 -0.82 -17.52
C VAL A 215 4.41 -1.16 -18.82
N LEU A 216 3.81 -1.96 -19.71
CA LEU A 216 4.37 -2.29 -21.03
C LEU A 216 4.36 -1.08 -21.97
N ASP A 217 3.29 -0.28 -21.94
CA ASP A 217 3.19 0.94 -22.73
C ASP A 217 4.27 1.94 -22.33
N GLN A 218 4.46 2.13 -21.03
CA GLN A 218 5.51 3.01 -20.52
C GLN A 218 6.90 2.47 -20.88
N LEU A 219 7.15 1.16 -20.74
CA LEU A 219 8.42 0.53 -21.09
C LEU A 219 8.76 0.74 -22.58
N ILE A 220 7.79 0.52 -23.46
CA ILE A 220 7.95 0.73 -24.91
C ILE A 220 8.14 2.22 -25.21
N LYS A 221 7.38 3.11 -24.55
CA LYS A 221 7.52 4.56 -24.71
C LYS A 221 8.94 5.02 -24.36
N ASP A 222 9.48 4.55 -23.23
CA ASP A 222 10.83 4.93 -22.80
C ASP A 222 11.90 4.44 -23.76
N ALA A 223 11.79 3.18 -24.22
CA ALA A 223 12.70 2.63 -25.22
C ALA A 223 12.71 3.46 -26.53
N ASN A 224 11.58 4.07 -26.89
CA ASN A 224 11.47 4.87 -28.11
C ASN A 224 11.83 6.35 -27.94
N ALA A 225 11.56 6.93 -26.77
CA ALA A 225 11.59 8.37 -26.55
C ALA A 225 12.85 8.86 -25.83
N LEU A 226 13.54 8.01 -25.08
CA LEU A 226 14.72 8.41 -24.33
C LEU A 226 15.98 8.29 -25.18
N ASP A 227 16.87 9.29 -25.04
CA ASP A 227 18.20 9.25 -25.66
C ASP A 227 19.04 8.10 -25.09
N ASN A 228 18.91 7.81 -23.78
CA ASN A 228 19.56 6.71 -23.10
C ASN A 228 18.55 5.92 -22.22
N PRO A 229 17.83 4.93 -22.77
CA PRO A 229 16.85 4.14 -22.02
C PRO A 229 17.43 3.32 -20.86
N LEU A 230 18.75 3.05 -20.87
CA LEU A 230 19.39 2.26 -19.81
C LEU A 230 19.38 2.98 -18.45
N GLU A 231 19.22 4.31 -18.42
CA GLU A 231 19.15 5.09 -17.18
C GLU A 231 17.90 4.79 -16.34
N VAL A 232 16.84 4.27 -16.96
CA VAL A 232 15.58 3.90 -16.28
C VAL A 232 15.40 2.41 -16.10
N GLU A 233 16.44 1.59 -16.36
CA GLU A 233 16.33 0.13 -16.20
C GLU A 233 15.89 -0.27 -14.80
N GLU A 234 16.43 0.38 -13.77
CA GLU A 234 16.11 0.07 -12.37
C GLU A 234 14.69 0.47 -11.97
N ASP A 235 14.04 1.41 -12.67
CA ASP A 235 12.63 1.76 -12.41
C ASP A 235 11.69 0.57 -12.67
N TYR A 236 12.10 -0.35 -13.55
CA TYR A 236 11.38 -1.58 -13.88
C TYR A 236 11.99 -2.82 -13.21
N ALA A 237 13.26 -2.74 -12.84
CA ALA A 237 14.03 -3.91 -12.44
C ALA A 237 14.32 -4.00 -10.93
N HIS A 238 13.86 -3.04 -10.13
CA HIS A 238 13.99 -3.06 -8.68
C HIS A 238 13.35 -4.31 -8.05
N ASP A 239 12.11 -4.64 -8.47
CA ASP A 239 11.48 -5.93 -8.16
C ASP A 239 10.93 -6.57 -9.46
N PRO A 240 11.74 -7.39 -10.15
CA PRO A 240 11.33 -8.01 -11.40
C PRO A 240 10.20 -9.01 -11.21
N SER A 241 9.91 -9.46 -9.99
CA SER A 241 8.81 -10.40 -9.73
C SER A 241 7.44 -9.74 -9.90
N MET A 242 7.32 -8.44 -9.60
CA MET A 242 6.07 -7.69 -9.76
C MET A 242 5.69 -7.48 -11.23
N ILE A 243 6.68 -7.38 -12.12
CA ILE A 243 6.46 -7.13 -13.56
C ILE A 243 6.44 -8.43 -14.38
N ALA A 244 7.07 -9.50 -13.88
CA ALA A 244 7.24 -10.75 -14.60
C ALA A 244 5.92 -11.33 -15.13
N ASP A 245 4.87 -11.31 -14.32
CA ASP A 245 3.53 -11.78 -14.72
C ASP A 245 2.99 -11.02 -15.93
N ILE A 246 3.19 -9.69 -15.99
CA ILE A 246 2.70 -8.82 -17.07
C ILE A 246 3.44 -9.14 -18.38
N ILE A 247 4.77 -9.28 -18.29
CA ILE A 247 5.63 -9.55 -19.45
C ILE A 247 5.38 -10.95 -20.03
N ILE A 248 5.23 -11.95 -19.17
CA ILE A 248 5.07 -13.34 -19.60
C ILE A 248 3.71 -13.59 -20.24
N LYS A 249 2.68 -12.85 -19.82
CA LYS A 249 1.37 -12.87 -20.48
C LYS A 249 1.35 -12.13 -21.82
N ASN A 250 2.36 -11.29 -22.09
CA ASN A 250 2.45 -10.46 -23.29
C ASN A 250 3.76 -10.64 -24.08
N PRO A 251 4.17 -11.88 -24.42
CA PRO A 251 5.51 -12.15 -24.95
C PRO A 251 5.77 -11.54 -26.32
N SER A 252 4.74 -11.47 -27.17
CA SER A 252 4.86 -10.94 -28.54
C SER A 252 5.07 -9.43 -28.58
N ARG A 253 4.49 -8.69 -27.63
CA ARG A 253 4.45 -7.23 -27.67
C ARG A 253 5.84 -6.62 -27.47
N LEU A 254 6.57 -7.10 -26.46
CA LEU A 254 7.96 -6.67 -26.22
C LEU A 254 8.94 -7.26 -27.24
N PHE A 255 8.69 -8.48 -27.74
CA PHE A 255 9.51 -9.04 -28.81
C PHE A 255 9.44 -8.22 -30.10
N GLU A 256 8.24 -7.80 -30.52
CA GLU A 256 8.10 -6.96 -31.72
C GLU A 256 8.72 -5.58 -31.51
N ALA A 257 8.57 -4.99 -30.32
CA ALA A 257 9.23 -3.73 -29.98
C ALA A 257 10.77 -3.83 -30.07
N GLU A 258 11.36 -4.85 -29.46
CA GLU A 258 12.81 -5.13 -29.53
C GLU A 258 13.28 -5.33 -30.98
N ARG A 259 12.56 -6.14 -31.75
CA ARG A 259 12.84 -6.38 -33.17
C ARG A 259 12.80 -5.10 -34.00
N GLN A 260 11.82 -4.25 -33.76
CA GLN A 260 11.66 -3.00 -34.50
C GLN A 260 12.79 -2.00 -34.17
N LEU A 261 13.11 -1.84 -32.88
CA LEU A 261 14.23 -0.99 -32.43
C LEU A 261 15.57 -1.46 -33.02
N THR A 262 15.80 -2.77 -33.07
CA THR A 262 17.00 -3.34 -33.71
C THR A 262 17.09 -2.95 -35.19
N LYS A 263 15.98 -3.05 -35.94
CA LYS A 263 15.94 -2.67 -37.36
C LYS A 263 16.19 -1.19 -37.60
N GLU A 264 15.77 -0.35 -36.66
CA GLU A 264 16.00 1.10 -36.67
C GLU A 264 17.44 1.47 -36.27
N GLY A 265 18.28 0.50 -35.89
CA GLY A 265 19.65 0.73 -35.42
C GLY A 265 19.73 1.27 -33.98
N LYS A 266 18.62 1.25 -33.23
CA LYS A 266 18.54 1.70 -31.83
C LYS A 266 18.93 0.56 -30.88
N TYR A 267 20.21 0.17 -30.94
CA TYR A 267 20.70 -1.01 -30.22
C TYR A 267 20.57 -0.90 -28.70
N ASP A 268 20.85 0.26 -28.10
CA ASP A 268 20.74 0.44 -26.64
C ASP A 268 19.29 0.33 -26.16
N ALA A 269 18.34 0.90 -26.90
CA ALA A 269 16.91 0.75 -26.63
C ALA A 269 16.43 -0.71 -26.76
N SER A 270 16.93 -1.41 -27.78
CA SER A 270 16.65 -2.84 -27.95
C SER A 270 17.23 -3.66 -26.78
N GLN A 271 18.45 -3.36 -26.37
CA GLN A 271 19.13 -4.02 -25.27
C GLN A 271 18.41 -3.77 -23.94
N PHE A 272 17.93 -2.56 -23.69
CA PHE A 272 17.10 -2.20 -22.56
C PHE A 272 15.86 -3.11 -22.44
N ILE A 273 15.08 -3.26 -23.52
CA ILE A 273 13.92 -4.18 -23.53
C ILE A 273 14.37 -5.62 -23.25
N SER A 274 15.45 -6.05 -23.90
CA SER A 274 15.99 -7.41 -23.75
C SER A 274 16.42 -7.70 -22.29
N ASN A 275 17.06 -6.73 -21.62
CA ASN A 275 17.48 -6.82 -20.23
C ASN A 275 16.28 -7.01 -19.29
N ILE A 276 15.25 -6.17 -19.41
CA ILE A 276 14.04 -6.26 -18.59
C ILE A 276 13.34 -7.61 -18.79
N ARG A 277 13.17 -8.05 -20.05
CA ARG A 277 12.60 -9.37 -20.36
C ARG A 277 13.43 -10.49 -19.72
N GLY A 278 14.75 -10.43 -19.84
CA GLY A 278 15.67 -11.42 -19.27
C GLY A 278 15.58 -11.50 -17.74
N ARG A 279 15.56 -10.35 -17.05
CA ARG A 279 15.38 -10.28 -15.58
C ARG A 279 14.04 -10.89 -15.14
N CYS A 280 12.95 -10.54 -15.83
CA CYS A 280 11.61 -11.07 -15.52
C CYS A 280 11.49 -12.57 -15.76
N MET A 281 12.08 -13.11 -16.84
CA MET A 281 12.11 -14.54 -17.10
C MET A 281 12.90 -15.32 -16.04
N ARG A 282 13.97 -14.72 -15.49
CA ARG A 282 14.68 -15.30 -14.34
C ARG A 282 13.80 -15.31 -13.11
N ALA A 283 13.22 -14.16 -12.74
CA ALA A 283 12.36 -14.02 -11.56
C ALA A 283 11.15 -14.96 -11.57
N PHE A 284 10.54 -15.18 -12.73
CA PHE A 284 9.42 -16.12 -12.86
C PHE A 284 9.80 -17.59 -12.63
N ARG A 285 11.03 -17.97 -13.00
CA ARG A 285 11.55 -19.33 -12.82
C ARG A 285 11.98 -19.62 -11.38
N MET A 286 12.07 -18.61 -10.53
CA MET A 286 12.40 -18.77 -9.12
C MET A 286 11.22 -19.36 -8.35
N ASN A 287 11.50 -20.28 -7.44
CA ASN A 287 10.48 -20.82 -6.54
C ASN A 287 10.14 -19.81 -5.41
N ASP A 288 9.05 -20.03 -4.68
CA ASP A 288 8.56 -19.07 -3.69
C ASP A 288 9.54 -18.83 -2.52
N ALA A 289 10.40 -19.81 -2.21
CA ALA A 289 11.44 -19.65 -1.18
C ALA A 289 12.57 -18.72 -1.64
N GLU A 290 12.97 -18.82 -2.90
CA GLU A 290 13.99 -17.95 -3.51
C GLU A 290 13.50 -16.51 -3.68
N LYS A 291 12.20 -16.33 -3.97
CA LYS A 291 11.57 -15.00 -4.03
C LYS A 291 11.54 -14.31 -2.66
N ALA A 292 11.20 -15.05 -1.61
CA ALA A 292 11.16 -14.53 -0.25
C ALA A 292 12.55 -14.09 0.27
N GLU A 293 13.62 -14.78 -0.14
CA GLU A 293 14.99 -14.42 0.26
C GLU A 293 15.49 -13.12 -0.41
N ILE A 294 15.12 -12.87 -1.66
CA ILE A 294 15.44 -11.62 -2.37
C ILE A 294 14.65 -10.44 -1.77
N GLN A 295 13.36 -10.63 -1.53
CA GLN A 295 12.52 -9.60 -0.92
C GLN A 295 13.08 -9.16 0.44
N LYS A 296 13.52 -10.12 1.25
CA LYS A 296 14.15 -9.84 2.54
C LYS A 296 15.47 -9.05 2.40
N LYS A 297 16.30 -9.35 1.40
CA LYS A 297 17.54 -8.60 1.14
C LYS A 297 17.27 -7.17 0.67
N LEU A 298 16.24 -6.97 -0.14
CA LEU A 298 15.82 -5.63 -0.58
C LEU A 298 15.24 -4.79 0.57
N GLU A 299 14.54 -5.42 1.52
CA GLU A 299 14.04 -4.76 2.73
C GLU A 299 15.16 -4.38 3.73
N GLU A 300 16.28 -5.11 3.73
CA GLU A 300 17.46 -4.84 4.56
C GLU A 300 18.36 -3.72 4.00
N GLU A 301 18.18 -3.32 2.74
CA GLU A 301 18.96 -2.26 2.06
C GLU A 301 18.26 -0.88 2.04
N LEU A 302 17.07 -0.74 2.65
CA LEU A 302 16.30 0.51 2.81
C LEU A 302 16.36 1.05 4.25
#